data_AF-A0A7V7EAX1-F1
#
_entry.id   AF-A0A7V7EAX1-F1
#
_cell.length_a   1.000
_cell.length_b   1.000
_cell.length_c   1.000
_cell.angle_alpha   90.00
_cell.angle_beta   90.00
_cell.angle_gamma   90.00
#
_symmetry.space_group_name_H-M   'P 1'
#
loop_
_entity.id
_entity.type
_entity.pdbx_description
1 polymer ?
#
loop_
_entity_poly.entity_id
_entity_poly.type
_entity_poly.pdbx_seq_one_letter_code
_entity_poly.pdbx_strand_id
1 'polypeptide(L)'
;MTSRKRFFLVFFAVYLAVGSGIIGVFGPPGVSGDYLGAFKSEHDRYLAIIKNEEYKRYVQRPELAPAAEALQADAAFVAAYEKRPEFVREHRRRAAFEYLFEALNIGAVVCLLVRFGRSPLLKFLDRRIARIRGDLERVNRRRREAAERQGRAQAQLDGIENDKVRIEQEVDEYMAVERRRIEQATADGYAQLDREAQDRMRHEALTAAMRLRRDLIEQAIEAVAEAYKTHGTP
;
A
#
# COMPACT_ATOMS: atom_id res chain seq x y z
N MET A 1 -40.23 11.17 21.91
CA MET A 1 -40.37 10.68 20.51
C MET A 1 -39.19 11.22 19.69
N THR A 2 -38.36 10.38 19.08
CA THR A 2 -37.13 10.83 18.37
C THR A 2 -37.47 11.64 17.11
N SER A 3 -36.58 12.55 16.69
CA SER A 3 -36.76 13.37 15.47
C SER A 3 -37.12 12.54 14.23
N ARG A 4 -36.54 11.33 14.09
CA ARG A 4 -36.87 10.39 12.99
C ARG A 4 -38.30 9.86 13.08
N LYS A 5 -38.77 9.48 14.28
CA LYS A 5 -40.14 8.99 14.47
C LYS A 5 -41.18 10.07 14.15
N ARG A 6 -40.92 11.32 14.56
CA ARG A 6 -41.78 12.47 14.20
C ARG A 6 -41.83 12.70 12.69
N PHE A 7 -40.68 12.63 12.01
CA PHE A 7 -40.63 12.75 10.55
C PHE A 7 -41.48 11.69 9.87
N PHE A 8 -41.34 10.41 10.22
CA PHE A 8 -42.15 9.35 9.61
C PHE A 8 -43.64 9.54 9.86
N LEU A 9 -44.04 9.93 11.07
CA LEU A 9 -45.45 10.19 11.38
C LEU A 9 -46.01 11.30 10.49
N VAL A 10 -45.32 12.44 10.40
CA VAL A 10 -45.75 13.56 9.54
C VAL A 10 -45.74 13.15 8.07
N PHE A 11 -44.70 12.46 7.61
CA PHE A 11 -44.58 11.99 6.24
C PHE A 11 -45.74 11.06 5.85
N PHE A 12 -46.03 10.05 6.67
CA PHE A 12 -47.15 9.15 6.42
C PHE A 12 -48.49 9.88 6.52
N ALA A 13 -48.66 10.80 7.46
CA ALA A 13 -49.88 11.60 7.56
C ALA A 13 -50.11 12.44 6.30
N VAL A 14 -49.07 13.11 5.79
CA VAL A 14 -49.14 13.88 4.54
C VAL A 14 -49.40 12.96 3.34
N TYR A 15 -48.67 11.85 3.24
CA TYR A 15 -48.87 10.88 2.15
C TYR A 15 -50.29 10.33 2.13
N LEU A 16 -50.84 9.95 3.28
CA LEU A 16 -52.22 9.48 3.41
C LEU A 16 -53.21 10.60 3.08
N ALA A 17 -53.00 11.81 3.57
CA ALA A 17 -53.88 12.94 3.26
C ALA A 17 -53.92 13.25 1.76
N VAL A 18 -52.76 13.28 1.09
CA VAL A 18 -52.66 13.51 -0.35
C VAL A 18 -53.26 12.33 -1.12
N GLY A 19 -52.92 11.09 -0.76
CA GLY A 19 -53.48 9.89 -1.39
C GLY A 19 -55.00 9.81 -1.27
N SER A 20 -55.55 10.07 -0.09
CA SER A 20 -57.00 10.17 0.14
C SER A 20 -57.63 11.32 -0.65
N GLY A 21 -56.94 12.46 -0.79
CA GLY A 21 -57.38 13.57 -1.63
C GLY A 21 -57.47 13.18 -3.11
N ILE A 22 -56.46 12.48 -3.63
CA ILE A 22 -56.47 11.96 -5.01
C ILE A 22 -57.64 11.00 -5.21
N ILE A 23 -57.84 10.06 -4.29
CA ILE A 23 -58.97 9.12 -4.33
C ILE A 23 -60.30 9.85 -4.22
N GLY A 24 -60.40 10.92 -3.42
CA GLY A 24 -61.63 11.71 -3.28
C GLY A 24 -61.99 12.47 -4.56
N VAL A 25 -61.00 13.03 -5.26
CA VAL A 25 -61.21 13.82 -6.49
C VAL A 25 -61.46 12.91 -7.70
N PHE A 26 -60.63 11.88 -7.86
CA PHE A 26 -60.69 11.03 -9.04
C PHE A 26 -61.59 9.82 -8.84
N GLY A 27 -61.86 9.38 -7.61
CA GLY A 27 -62.54 8.12 -7.32
C GLY A 27 -61.56 6.95 -7.17
N PRO A 28 -62.07 5.71 -7.03
CA PRO A 28 -61.23 4.52 -6.89
C PRO A 28 -60.38 4.27 -8.16
N PRO A 29 -59.27 3.50 -8.03
CA PRO A 29 -58.37 3.17 -9.14
C PRO A 29 -59.03 2.36 -10.27
N GLY A 30 -60.11 1.64 -9.95
CA GLY A 30 -60.89 0.88 -10.92
C GLY A 30 -61.84 1.76 -11.74
N VAL A 31 -62.63 1.12 -12.60
CA VAL A 31 -63.71 1.77 -13.34
C VAL A 31 -64.74 2.33 -12.35
N SER A 32 -65.22 3.54 -12.59
CA SER A 32 -66.15 4.24 -11.71
C SER A 32 -67.47 3.47 -11.57
N GLY A 33 -68.07 3.55 -10.38
CA GLY A 33 -69.36 2.91 -10.11
C GLY A 33 -70.46 3.41 -11.05
N ASP A 34 -70.43 4.71 -11.37
CA ASP A 34 -71.39 5.33 -12.29
C ASP A 34 -71.26 4.78 -13.71
N TYR A 35 -70.03 4.60 -14.20
CA TYR A 35 -69.78 4.00 -15.51
C TYR A 35 -70.22 2.54 -15.55
N LEU A 36 -69.85 1.76 -14.54
CA LEU A 36 -70.27 0.36 -14.46
C LEU A 36 -71.79 0.25 -14.33
N GLY A 37 -72.46 1.13 -13.59
CA GLY A 37 -73.91 1.14 -13.47
C GLY A 37 -74.62 1.23 -14.82
N ALA A 38 -74.11 2.07 -15.73
CA ALA A 38 -74.71 2.30 -17.04
C ALA A 38 -74.25 1.29 -18.12
N PHE A 39 -72.99 0.85 -18.08
CA PHE A 39 -72.35 0.12 -19.20
C PHE A 39 -71.79 -1.26 -18.81
N LYS A 40 -72.18 -1.83 -17.66
CA LYS A 40 -71.60 -3.10 -17.15
C LYS A 40 -71.56 -4.21 -18.20
N SER A 41 -72.70 -4.52 -18.80
CA SER A 41 -72.84 -5.66 -19.72
C SER A 41 -71.98 -5.52 -20.97
N GLU A 42 -71.95 -4.32 -21.55
CA GLU A 42 -71.11 -4.02 -22.71
C GLU A 42 -69.62 -3.97 -22.35
N HIS A 43 -69.29 -3.47 -21.14
CA HIS A 43 -67.92 -3.47 -20.63
C HIS A 43 -67.39 -4.89 -20.38
N ASP A 44 -68.21 -5.76 -19.79
CA ASP A 44 -67.87 -7.16 -19.55
C ASP A 44 -67.67 -7.89 -20.88
N ARG A 45 -68.52 -7.62 -21.89
CA ARG A 45 -68.33 -8.12 -23.25
C ARG A 45 -67.03 -7.61 -23.87
N TYR A 46 -66.74 -6.32 -23.76
CA TYR A 46 -65.47 -5.72 -24.21
C TYR A 46 -64.25 -6.41 -23.57
N LEU A 47 -64.29 -6.63 -22.25
CA LEU A 47 -63.23 -7.33 -21.52
C LEU A 47 -63.09 -8.78 -21.96
N ALA A 48 -64.19 -9.49 -22.22
CA ALA A 48 -64.17 -10.86 -22.71
C ALA A 48 -63.51 -10.95 -24.10
N ILE A 49 -63.86 -10.03 -25.01
CA ILE A 49 -63.27 -9.95 -26.36
C ILE A 49 -61.77 -9.64 -26.28
N ILE A 50 -61.37 -8.60 -25.53
CA ILE A 50 -59.96 -8.22 -25.41
C ILE A 50 -59.11 -9.32 -24.75
N LYS A 51 -59.69 -10.10 -23.84
CA LYS A 51 -58.97 -11.20 -23.19
C LYS A 51 -58.83 -12.43 -24.10
N ASN A 52 -59.70 -12.60 -25.10
CA ASN A 52 -59.66 -13.70 -26.05
C ASN A 52 -58.33 -13.72 -26.84
N GLU A 53 -57.65 -14.87 -26.87
CA GLU A 53 -56.39 -15.03 -27.60
C GLU A 53 -56.54 -14.88 -29.11
N GLU A 54 -57.63 -15.39 -29.69
CA GLU A 54 -57.87 -15.32 -31.13
C GLU A 54 -58.03 -13.87 -31.58
N TYR A 55 -58.76 -13.08 -30.80
CA TYR A 55 -58.91 -11.65 -31.01
C TYR A 55 -57.56 -10.91 -30.92
N LYS A 56 -56.73 -11.22 -29.91
CA LYS A 56 -55.38 -10.62 -29.78
C LYS A 56 -54.50 -10.95 -30.99
N ARG A 57 -54.53 -12.21 -31.46
CA ARG A 57 -53.76 -12.64 -32.64
C ARG A 57 -54.23 -11.92 -33.90
N TYR A 58 -55.55 -11.77 -34.06
CA TYR A 58 -56.14 -11.01 -35.16
C TYR A 58 -55.70 -9.54 -35.16
N VAL A 59 -55.75 -8.86 -34.01
CA VAL A 59 -55.32 -7.45 -33.89
C VAL A 59 -53.81 -7.29 -34.16
N GLN A 60 -52.98 -8.24 -33.72
CA GLN A 60 -51.53 -8.17 -33.93
C GLN A 60 -51.10 -8.46 -35.37
N ARG A 61 -51.79 -9.39 -36.05
CA ARG A 61 -51.43 -9.88 -37.39
C ARG A 61 -52.69 -10.18 -38.21
N PRO A 62 -53.41 -9.15 -38.67
CA PRO A 62 -54.68 -9.33 -39.37
C PRO A 62 -54.53 -10.11 -40.69
N GLU A 63 -53.36 -10.06 -41.32
CA GLU A 63 -53.08 -10.74 -42.59
C GLU A 63 -52.87 -12.27 -42.47
N LEU A 64 -52.49 -12.76 -41.28
CA LEU A 64 -52.16 -14.19 -41.05
C LEU A 64 -53.30 -14.98 -40.42
N ALA A 65 -54.36 -14.30 -39.98
CA ALA A 65 -55.54 -14.90 -39.38
C ALA A 65 -56.77 -14.34 -40.10
N PRO A 66 -57.16 -14.89 -41.28
CA PRO A 66 -58.34 -14.43 -41.99
C PRO A 66 -59.54 -14.54 -41.06
N ALA A 67 -60.09 -13.38 -40.69
CA ALA A 67 -61.04 -13.31 -39.60
C ALA A 67 -62.32 -14.05 -39.95
N ALA A 68 -62.65 -15.06 -39.13
CA ALA A 68 -64.01 -15.56 -39.03
C ALA A 68 -64.95 -14.36 -38.84
N GLU A 69 -66.15 -14.42 -39.44
CA GLU A 69 -67.14 -13.33 -39.40
C GLU A 69 -67.40 -12.83 -37.96
N ALA A 70 -67.37 -13.74 -36.99
CA ALA A 70 -67.46 -13.44 -35.56
C ALA A 70 -66.32 -12.53 -35.03
N LEU A 71 -65.07 -12.76 -35.44
CA LEU A 71 -63.92 -11.95 -35.02
C LEU A 71 -63.96 -10.54 -35.63
N GLN A 72 -64.48 -10.40 -36.85
CA GLN A 72 -64.68 -9.09 -37.49
C GLN A 72 -65.76 -8.29 -36.75
N ALA A 73 -66.86 -8.94 -36.37
CA ALA A 73 -67.92 -8.32 -35.59
C ALA A 73 -67.44 -7.87 -34.20
N ASP A 74 -66.62 -8.69 -33.53
CA ASP A 74 -66.02 -8.36 -32.25
C ASP A 74 -65.00 -7.20 -32.36
N ALA A 75 -64.21 -7.16 -33.44
CA ALA A 75 -63.31 -6.02 -33.71
C ALA A 75 -64.08 -4.72 -34.01
N ALA A 76 -65.16 -4.79 -34.78
CA ALA A 76 -66.02 -3.65 -35.03
C ALA A 76 -66.68 -3.15 -33.72
N PHE A 77 -67.12 -4.07 -32.86
CA PHE A 77 -67.66 -3.74 -31.55
C PHE A 77 -66.62 -3.03 -30.67
N VAL A 78 -65.40 -3.58 -30.56
CA VAL A 78 -64.33 -2.98 -29.76
C VAL A 78 -63.96 -1.59 -30.30
N ALA A 79 -63.78 -1.45 -31.61
CA ALA A 79 -63.45 -0.15 -32.23
C ALA A 79 -64.55 0.90 -32.02
N ALA A 80 -65.83 0.49 -32.04
CA ALA A 80 -66.94 1.38 -31.73
C ALA A 80 -66.99 1.72 -30.23
N TYR A 81 -66.75 0.75 -29.36
CA TYR A 81 -66.76 0.90 -27.92
C TYR A 81 -65.65 1.85 -27.42
N GLU A 82 -64.43 1.69 -27.95
CA GLU A 82 -63.28 2.53 -27.59
C GLU A 82 -63.46 4.01 -27.99
N LYS A 83 -64.24 4.27 -29.03
CA LYS A 83 -64.54 5.65 -29.50
C LYS A 83 -65.64 6.33 -28.69
N ARG A 84 -66.34 5.62 -27.79
CA ARG A 84 -67.42 6.20 -26.99
C ARG A 84 -66.89 7.27 -26.05
N PRO A 85 -67.50 8.46 -25.98
CA PRO A 85 -67.00 9.56 -25.17
C PRO A 85 -66.97 9.23 -23.67
N GLU A 86 -67.89 8.40 -23.17
CA GLU A 86 -67.94 7.95 -21.79
C GLU A 86 -66.75 7.06 -21.44
N PHE A 87 -66.43 6.11 -22.31
CA PHE A 87 -65.27 5.22 -22.15
C PHE A 87 -63.96 6.01 -22.22
N VAL A 88 -63.83 6.93 -23.17
CA VAL A 88 -62.65 7.79 -23.29
C VAL A 88 -62.48 8.67 -22.05
N ARG A 89 -63.55 9.26 -21.52
CA ARG A 89 -63.53 10.07 -20.30
C ARG A 89 -63.09 9.24 -19.10
N GLU A 90 -63.65 8.04 -18.95
CA GLU A 90 -63.35 7.12 -17.87
C GLU A 90 -61.89 6.61 -17.94
N HIS A 91 -61.42 6.27 -19.13
CA HIS A 91 -60.03 5.89 -19.36
C HIS A 91 -59.07 7.04 -19.04
N ARG A 92 -59.40 8.28 -19.43
CA ARG A 92 -58.59 9.46 -19.09
C ARG A 92 -58.56 9.71 -17.58
N ARG A 93 -59.69 9.59 -16.88
CA ARG A 93 -59.77 9.70 -15.41
C ARG A 93 -58.84 8.69 -14.75
N ARG A 94 -58.92 7.43 -15.17
CA ARG A 94 -58.08 6.35 -14.64
C ARG A 94 -56.60 6.57 -14.93
N ALA A 95 -56.25 6.94 -16.17
CA ALA A 95 -54.87 7.23 -16.52
C ALA A 95 -54.31 8.40 -15.70
N ALA A 96 -55.08 9.48 -15.53
CA ALA A 96 -54.70 10.61 -14.69
C ALA A 96 -54.50 10.20 -13.22
N PHE A 97 -55.38 9.36 -12.67
CA PHE A 97 -55.22 8.77 -11.33
C PHE A 97 -53.92 7.97 -11.23
N GLU A 98 -53.65 7.06 -12.17
CA GLU A 98 -52.47 6.20 -12.18
C GLU A 98 -51.19 7.05 -12.23
N TYR A 99 -51.10 8.02 -13.16
CA TYR A 99 -49.93 8.89 -13.27
C TYR A 99 -49.72 9.78 -12.04
N LEU A 100 -50.79 10.33 -11.46
CA LEU A 100 -50.67 11.20 -10.28
C LEU A 100 -50.24 10.39 -9.05
N PHE A 101 -50.77 9.18 -8.89
CA PHE A 101 -50.41 8.28 -7.80
C PHE A 101 -48.98 7.74 -7.95
N GLU A 102 -48.56 7.43 -9.18
CA GLU A 102 -47.17 7.07 -9.49
C GLU A 102 -46.21 8.23 -9.19
N ALA A 103 -46.56 9.45 -9.59
CA ALA A 103 -45.77 10.64 -9.27
C ALA A 103 -45.67 10.88 -7.76
N LEU A 104 -46.76 10.67 -7.01
CA LEU A 104 -46.76 10.73 -5.55
C LEU A 104 -45.80 9.69 -4.95
N ASN A 105 -45.84 8.44 -5.44
CA ASN A 105 -44.95 7.37 -4.99
C ASN A 105 -43.48 7.69 -5.25
N ILE A 106 -43.16 8.15 -6.46
CA ILE A 106 -41.80 8.55 -6.82
C ILE A 106 -41.33 9.72 -5.95
N GLY A 107 -42.17 10.75 -5.79
CA GLY A 107 -41.87 11.90 -4.94
C GLY A 107 -41.64 11.50 -3.48
N ALA A 108 -42.45 10.58 -2.96
CA ALA A 108 -42.31 10.01 -1.62
C ALA A 108 -40.96 9.29 -1.44
N VAL A 109 -40.58 8.43 -2.40
CA VAL A 109 -39.28 7.73 -2.39
C VAL A 109 -38.11 8.70 -2.47
N VAL A 110 -38.16 9.68 -3.38
CA VAL A 110 -37.11 10.71 -3.52
C VAL A 110 -36.97 11.50 -2.22
N CYS A 111 -38.08 11.90 -1.59
CA CYS A 111 -38.07 12.59 -0.31
C CYS A 111 -37.35 11.77 0.77
N LEU A 112 -37.64 10.47 0.86
CA LEU A 112 -36.97 9.56 1.78
C LEU A 112 -35.47 9.43 1.47
N LEU A 113 -35.10 9.27 0.21
CA LEU A 113 -33.70 9.16 -0.22
C LEU A 113 -32.90 10.43 0.09
N VAL A 114 -33.44 11.61 -0.18
CA VAL A 114 -32.76 12.88 0.14
C VAL A 114 -32.60 13.03 1.65
N ARG A 115 -33.65 12.73 2.43
CA ARG A 115 -33.66 12.92 3.87
C ARG A 115 -32.75 11.94 4.62
N PHE A 116 -32.71 10.69 4.17
CA PHE A 116 -32.00 9.61 4.85
C PHE A 116 -30.71 9.18 4.16
N GLY A 117 -30.60 9.30 2.84
CA GLY A 117 -29.44 8.90 2.05
C GLY A 117 -28.27 9.88 2.14
N ARG A 118 -28.53 11.19 2.30
CA ARG A 118 -27.46 12.21 2.39
C ARG A 118 -26.49 11.96 3.54
N SER A 119 -27.00 11.62 4.73
CA SER A 119 -26.16 11.43 5.93
C SER A 119 -25.17 10.25 5.82
N PRO A 120 -25.58 9.02 5.48
CA PRO A 120 -24.65 7.90 5.33
C PRO A 120 -23.67 8.12 4.17
N LEU A 121 -24.11 8.72 3.07
CA LEU A 121 -23.22 9.07 1.95
C LEU A 121 -22.11 10.04 2.37
N LEU A 122 -22.47 11.13 3.06
CA LEU A 122 -21.48 12.08 3.57
C LEU A 122 -20.54 11.43 4.59
N LYS A 123 -21.07 10.67 5.55
CA LYS A 123 -20.23 9.95 6.54
C LYS A 123 -19.27 8.96 5.88
N PHE A 124 -19.69 8.31 4.80
CA PHE A 124 -18.84 7.41 4.05
C PHE A 124 -17.69 8.16 3.36
N LEU A 125 -18.00 9.30 2.72
CA LEU A 125 -17.00 10.17 2.10
C LEU A 125 -16.03 10.73 3.14
N ASP A 126 -16.52 11.24 4.26
CA ASP A 126 -15.70 11.79 5.35
C ASP A 126 -14.73 10.73 5.91
N ARG A 127 -15.21 9.49 6.11
CA ARG A 127 -14.35 8.38 6.54
C ARG A 127 -13.26 8.06 5.52
N ARG A 128 -13.59 8.14 4.23
CA ARG A 128 -12.62 7.87 3.15
C ARG A 128 -11.57 8.98 3.07
N ILE A 129 -11.99 10.24 3.19
CA ILE A 129 -11.09 11.40 3.25
C ILE A 129 -10.17 11.29 4.48
N ALA A 130 -10.73 10.98 5.66
CA ALA A 130 -9.95 10.83 6.88
C ALA A 130 -8.91 9.71 6.76
N ARG A 131 -9.28 8.57 6.14
CA ARG A 131 -8.34 7.47 5.87
C ARG A 131 -7.20 7.91 4.95
N ILE A 132 -7.52 8.55 3.82
CA ILE A 132 -6.52 9.01 2.86
C ILE A 132 -5.56 10.02 3.51
N ARG A 133 -6.08 10.96 4.31
CA ARG A 133 -5.24 11.91 5.06
C ARG A 133 -4.32 11.20 6.04
N GLY A 134 -4.84 10.24 6.80
CA GLY A 134 -4.04 9.44 7.73
C GLY A 134 -2.95 8.60 7.04
N ASP A 135 -3.25 8.05 5.86
CA ASP A 135 -2.26 7.31 5.07
C ASP A 135 -1.16 8.25 4.53
N LEU A 136 -1.53 9.44 4.08
CA LEU A 136 -0.58 10.46 3.62
C LEU A 136 0.36 10.92 4.75
N GLU A 137 -0.17 11.15 5.94
CA GLU A 137 0.61 11.49 7.14
C GLU A 137 1.58 10.37 7.53
N ARG A 138 1.13 9.10 7.48
CA ARG A 138 1.99 7.94 7.76
C ARG A 138 3.13 7.83 6.75
N VAL A 139 2.86 8.04 5.47
CA VAL A 139 3.88 8.01 4.42
C VAL A 139 4.89 9.15 4.63
N ASN A 140 4.42 10.37 4.91
CA ASN A 140 5.29 11.50 5.18
C ASN A 140 6.16 11.28 6.42
N ARG A 141 5.60 10.71 7.49
CA ARG A 141 6.36 10.37 8.69
C ARG A 141 7.44 9.32 8.40
N ARG A 142 7.10 8.25 7.69
CA ARG A 142 8.06 7.22 7.27
C ARG A 142 9.17 7.79 6.40
N ARG A 143 8.85 8.72 5.50
CA ARG A 143 9.85 9.41 4.67
C ARG A 143 10.82 10.25 5.50
N ARG A 144 10.32 10.98 6.51
CA ARG A 144 11.17 11.75 7.43
C ARG A 144 12.06 10.83 8.27
N GLU A 145 11.49 9.79 8.86
CA GLU A 145 12.25 8.79 9.62
C GLU A 145 13.34 8.12 8.77
N ALA A 146 13.04 7.80 7.51
CA ALA A 146 14.01 7.24 6.58
C ALA A 146 15.14 8.23 6.24
N ALA A 147 14.80 9.51 6.00
CA ALA A 147 15.79 10.56 5.75
C ALA A 147 16.70 10.79 6.96
N GLU A 148 16.15 10.79 8.19
CA GLU A 148 16.93 10.89 9.41
C GLU A 148 17.88 9.70 9.59
N ARG A 149 17.42 8.47 9.33
CA ARG A 149 18.27 7.27 9.38
C ARG A 149 19.39 7.34 8.35
N GLN A 150 19.08 7.78 7.13
CA GLN A 150 20.09 7.97 6.09
C GLN A 150 21.14 9.01 6.51
N GLY A 151 20.70 10.14 7.07
CA GLY A 151 21.62 11.17 7.57
C GLY A 151 22.53 10.67 8.70
N ARG A 152 21.99 9.89 9.65
CA ARG A 152 22.78 9.27 10.73
C ARG A 152 23.78 8.24 10.21
N ALA A 153 23.36 7.40 9.26
CA ALA A 153 24.25 6.42 8.64
C ALA A 153 25.39 7.11 7.88
N GLN A 154 25.10 8.18 7.14
CA GLN A 154 26.13 8.95 6.45
C GLN A 154 27.12 9.58 7.44
N ALA A 155 26.64 10.22 8.50
CA ALA A 155 27.51 10.80 9.52
C ALA A 155 28.40 9.75 10.23
N GLN A 156 27.91 8.52 10.40
CA GLN A 156 28.72 7.41 10.93
C GLN A 156 29.80 6.97 9.94
N LEU A 157 29.49 6.91 8.65
CA LEU A 157 30.47 6.58 7.61
C LEU A 157 31.57 7.64 7.54
N ASP A 158 31.19 8.93 7.56
CA ASP A 158 32.15 10.04 7.56
C ASP A 158 33.02 10.02 8.84
N GLY A 159 32.46 9.60 9.98
CA GLY A 159 33.22 9.39 11.22
C GLY A 159 34.26 8.27 11.12
N ILE A 160 33.88 7.13 10.52
CA ILE A 160 34.78 5.99 10.30
C ILE A 160 35.94 6.38 9.36
N GLU A 161 35.68 7.18 8.33
CA GLU A 161 36.71 7.64 7.40
C GLU A 161 37.74 8.53 8.10
N ASN A 162 37.29 9.44 8.96
CA ASN A 162 38.19 10.25 9.80
C ASN A 162 38.98 9.40 10.80
N ASP A 163 38.34 8.42 11.45
CA ASP A 163 39.02 7.50 12.36
C ASP A 163 40.08 6.67 11.64
N LYS A 164 39.81 6.24 10.40
CA LYS A 164 40.78 5.52 9.58
C LYS A 164 42.03 6.37 9.31
N VAL A 165 41.85 7.63 8.91
CA VAL A 165 42.97 8.56 8.69
C VAL A 165 43.78 8.76 9.97
N ARG A 166 43.12 8.92 11.12
CA ARG A 166 43.81 9.03 12.41
C ARG A 166 44.61 7.77 12.75
N ILE A 167 44.04 6.59 12.55
CA ILE A 167 44.72 5.31 12.81
C ILE A 167 45.92 5.14 11.88
N GLU A 168 45.80 5.47 10.60
CA GLU A 168 46.92 5.43 9.65
C GLU A 168 48.08 6.33 10.11
N GLN A 169 47.78 7.54 10.59
CA GLN A 169 48.78 8.45 11.15
C GLN A 169 49.45 7.89 12.42
N GLU A 170 48.65 7.36 13.36
CA GLU A 170 49.18 6.74 14.60
C GLU A 170 50.08 5.53 14.29
N VAL A 171 49.70 4.72 13.30
CA VAL A 171 50.49 3.57 12.85
C VAL A 171 51.80 4.04 12.21
N ASP A 172 51.78 5.05 11.35
CA ASP A 172 52.99 5.58 10.73
C ASP A 172 53.97 6.17 11.77
N GLU A 173 53.44 6.91 12.75
CA GLU A 173 54.23 7.43 13.88
C GLU A 173 54.85 6.29 14.71
N TYR A 174 54.04 5.27 15.06
CA TYR A 174 54.51 4.11 15.81
C TYR A 174 55.60 3.35 15.04
N MET A 175 55.40 3.14 13.73
CA MET A 175 56.38 2.47 12.86
C MET A 175 57.68 3.27 12.73
N ALA A 176 57.61 4.60 12.70
CA ALA A 176 58.79 5.45 12.68
C ALA A 176 59.59 5.36 14.00
N VAL A 177 58.89 5.33 15.14
CA VAL A 177 59.52 5.14 16.46
C VAL A 177 60.17 3.76 16.55
N GLU A 178 59.47 2.70 16.14
CA GLU A 178 59.98 1.34 16.22
C GLU A 178 61.17 1.11 15.27
N ARG A 179 61.16 1.71 14.07
CA ARG A 179 62.33 1.72 13.17
C ARG A 179 63.56 2.33 13.83
N ARG A 180 63.42 3.52 14.44
CA ARG A 180 64.53 4.17 15.16
C ARG A 180 65.05 3.31 16.31
N ARG A 181 64.14 2.64 17.03
CA ARG A 181 64.50 1.74 18.13
C ARG A 181 65.28 0.52 17.63
N ILE A 182 64.83 -0.10 16.54
CA ILE A 182 65.54 -1.23 15.91
C ILE A 182 66.90 -0.77 15.40
N GLU A 183 67.00 0.38 14.73
CA GLU A 183 68.27 0.95 14.26
C GLU A 183 69.25 1.20 15.41
N GLN A 184 68.79 1.78 16.52
CA GLN A 184 69.60 1.98 17.72
C GLN A 184 70.07 0.66 18.33
N ALA A 185 69.15 -0.29 18.54
CA ALA A 185 69.50 -1.61 19.07
C ALA A 185 70.48 -2.37 18.16
N THR A 186 70.34 -2.21 16.85
CA THR A 186 71.24 -2.79 15.85
C THR A 186 72.62 -2.15 15.92
N ALA A 187 72.70 -0.81 16.03
CA ALA A 187 73.95 -0.08 16.17
C ALA A 187 74.69 -0.43 17.47
N ASP A 188 73.97 -0.51 18.59
CA ASP A 188 74.51 -0.93 19.89
C ASP A 188 75.02 -2.37 19.84
N GLY A 189 74.28 -3.26 19.17
CA GLY A 189 74.69 -4.65 18.92
C GLY A 189 75.97 -4.74 18.11
N TYR A 190 76.10 -3.96 17.03
CA TYR A 190 77.34 -3.88 16.26
C TYR A 190 78.51 -3.34 17.08
N ALA A 191 78.29 -2.29 17.88
CA ALA A 191 79.33 -1.73 18.76
C ALA A 191 79.76 -2.70 19.87
N GLN A 192 78.87 -3.58 20.32
CA GLN A 192 79.22 -4.64 21.25
C GLN A 192 80.03 -5.75 20.57
N LEU A 193 79.60 -6.21 19.39
CA LEU A 193 80.34 -7.21 18.61
C LEU A 193 81.76 -6.74 18.26
N ASP A 194 81.94 -5.47 17.90
CA ASP A 194 83.25 -4.90 17.60
C ASP A 194 84.17 -4.90 18.84
N ARG A 195 83.64 -4.52 20.01
CA ARG A 195 84.37 -4.60 21.29
C ARG A 195 84.79 -6.04 21.61
N GLU A 196 83.86 -6.99 21.51
CA GLU A 196 84.14 -8.42 21.74
C GLU A 196 85.16 -8.99 20.74
N ALA A 197 85.15 -8.53 19.48
CA ALA A 197 86.12 -8.92 18.47
C ALA A 197 87.51 -8.35 18.81
N GLN A 198 87.61 -7.07 19.19
CA GLN A 198 88.86 -6.45 19.62
C GLN A 198 89.46 -7.13 20.86
N ASP A 199 88.62 -7.46 21.85
CA ASP A 199 89.07 -8.15 23.06
C ASP A 199 89.54 -9.58 22.74
N ARG A 200 88.85 -10.31 21.85
CA ARG A 200 89.31 -11.61 21.34
C ARG A 200 90.66 -11.50 20.62
N MET A 201 90.82 -10.52 19.73
CA MET A 201 92.10 -10.27 19.04
C MET A 201 93.23 -9.99 20.03
N ARG A 202 92.99 -9.19 21.07
CA ARG A 202 93.98 -8.91 22.13
C ARG A 202 94.35 -10.16 22.91
N HIS A 203 93.36 -10.99 23.29
CA HIS A 203 93.59 -12.24 23.99
C HIS A 203 94.38 -13.26 23.15
N GLU A 204 94.05 -13.40 21.87
CA GLU A 204 94.77 -14.24 20.93
C GLU A 204 96.21 -13.74 20.72
N ALA A 205 96.41 -12.43 20.56
CA ALA A 205 97.74 -11.83 20.43
C ALA A 205 98.60 -12.07 21.68
N LEU A 206 98.03 -11.91 22.88
CA LEU A 206 98.73 -12.20 24.15
C LEU A 206 99.10 -13.68 24.27
N THR A 207 98.18 -14.57 23.90
CA THR A 207 98.40 -16.02 23.95
C THR A 207 99.46 -16.45 22.93
N ALA A 208 99.43 -15.90 21.72
CA ALA A 208 100.47 -16.09 20.71
C ALA A 208 101.83 -15.57 21.17
N ALA A 209 101.89 -14.38 21.82
CA ALA A 209 103.11 -13.83 22.38
C ALA A 209 103.69 -14.69 23.50
N MET A 210 102.84 -15.24 24.38
CA MET A 210 103.25 -16.15 25.45
C MET A 210 103.75 -17.50 24.90
N ARG A 211 103.09 -18.05 23.87
CA ARG A 211 103.59 -19.23 23.15
C ARG A 211 104.95 -18.97 22.52
N LEU A 212 105.07 -17.88 21.75
CA LEU A 212 106.35 -17.48 21.14
C LEU A 212 107.45 -17.30 22.19
N ARG A 213 107.15 -16.65 23.33
CA ARG A 213 108.10 -16.49 24.43
C ARG A 213 108.55 -17.85 25.00
N ARG A 214 107.61 -18.78 25.18
CA ARG A 214 107.92 -20.14 25.64
C ARG A 214 108.80 -20.86 24.61
N ASP A 215 108.45 -20.81 23.34
CA ASP A 215 109.19 -21.45 22.25
C ASP A 215 110.62 -20.88 22.15
N LEU A 216 110.79 -19.55 22.31
CA LEU A 216 112.11 -18.89 22.35
C LEU A 216 112.93 -19.29 23.58
N ILE A 217 112.30 -19.43 24.75
CA ILE A 217 112.97 -19.93 25.96
C ILE A 217 113.41 -21.38 25.76
N GLU A 218 112.56 -22.23 25.18
CA GLU A 218 112.87 -23.63 24.91
C GLU A 218 114.02 -23.76 23.91
N GLN A 219 114.01 -22.98 22.82
CA GLN A 219 115.13 -22.88 21.87
C GLN A 219 116.42 -22.36 22.54
N ALA A 220 116.32 -21.38 23.44
CA ALA A 220 117.49 -20.87 24.17
C ALA A 220 118.05 -21.91 25.15
N ILE A 221 117.20 -22.67 25.84
CA ILE A 221 117.60 -23.78 26.71
C ILE A 221 118.26 -24.88 25.88
N GLU A 222 117.71 -25.23 24.72
CA GLU A 222 118.28 -26.23 23.81
C GLU A 222 119.65 -25.78 23.29
N ALA A 223 119.79 -24.52 22.87
CA ALA A 223 121.08 -23.94 22.48
C ALA A 223 122.11 -23.92 23.62
N VAL A 224 121.69 -23.60 24.85
CA VAL A 224 122.56 -23.65 26.04
C VAL A 224 122.92 -25.09 26.41
N ALA A 225 122.00 -26.04 26.27
CA ALA A 225 122.26 -27.47 26.50
C ALA A 225 123.23 -28.05 25.46
N GLU A 226 123.13 -27.65 24.19
CA GLU A 226 124.14 -27.97 23.18
C GLU A 226 125.51 -27.33 23.50
N ALA A 227 125.53 -26.08 23.97
CA ALA A 227 126.76 -25.42 24.44
C ALA A 227 127.38 -26.12 25.67
N TYR A 228 126.56 -26.64 26.59
CA TYR A 228 127.03 -27.40 27.75
C TYR A 228 127.57 -28.79 27.36
N LYS A 229 126.93 -29.48 26.40
CA LYS A 229 127.43 -30.75 25.85
C LYS A 229 128.76 -30.61 25.13
N THR A 230 129.05 -29.42 24.60
CA THR A 230 130.33 -29.12 23.94
C THR A 230 131.44 -28.67 24.89
N HIS A 231 131.12 -28.21 26.12
CA HIS A 231 132.10 -27.56 27.02
C HIS A 231 132.09 -27.92 28.53
N GLY A 232 131.43 -29.00 29.00
CA GLY A 232 131.34 -29.29 30.45
C GLY A 232 131.49 -30.74 30.92
N THR A 233 132.74 -31.22 31.00
CA THR A 233 133.24 -32.24 31.96
C THR A 233 134.50 -31.66 32.60
N PRO A 234 134.63 -31.73 33.94
CA PRO A 234 135.38 -32.83 34.55
C PRO A 234 134.58 -33.67 35.55
#